data_AF-A0A1F4ZYE0-F1
#
_entry.id   AF-A0A1F4ZYE0-F1
#
_cell.length_a   1.000
_cell.length_b   1.000
_cell.length_c   1.000
_cell.angle_alpha   90.00
_cell.angle_beta   90.00
_cell.angle_gamma   90.00
#
_symmetry.space_group_name_H-M   'P 1'
#
loop_
_entity.id
_entity.type
_entity.pdbx_description
1 polymer ?
#
loop_
_entity_poly.entity_id
_entity_poly.type
_entity_poly.pdbx_seq_one_letter_code
_entity_poly.pdbx_strand_id
1 'polypeptide(L)'
;MARQLQKKPDLPLILSISEKVLGARNRFLIPIAIFISHKSSALKLREIGQFFSLSISGVSSACLKARVAIASSTTLANAIEEIEREVEARKDKTD
;
A
#
# COMPACT_ATOMS: atom_id res chain seq x y z
N MET A 1 -13.00 17.09 21.79
CA MET A 1 -12.93 15.81 21.06
C MET A 1 -11.57 15.75 20.38
N ALA A 2 -10.65 14.93 20.89
CA ALA A 2 -9.28 14.83 20.40
C ALA A 2 -9.30 14.22 18.98
N ARG A 3 -8.90 15.01 17.98
CA ARG A 3 -8.59 14.50 16.65
C ARG A 3 -7.33 13.65 16.80
N GLN A 4 -7.49 12.34 16.87
CA GLN A 4 -6.37 11.42 16.65
C GLN A 4 -5.73 11.83 15.32
N LEU A 5 -4.52 12.40 15.38
CA LEU A 5 -3.69 12.57 14.20
C LEU A 5 -3.46 11.17 13.66
N GLN A 6 -4.27 10.75 12.68
CA GLN A 6 -3.98 9.55 11.92
C GLN A 6 -2.61 9.78 11.29
N LYS A 7 -1.56 9.25 11.93
CA LYS A 7 -0.18 9.29 11.43
C LYS A 7 -0.26 8.79 9.99
N LYS A 8 -0.03 9.69 9.04
CA LYS A 8 -0.05 9.36 7.61
C LYS A 8 0.89 8.17 7.45
N PRO A 9 0.45 6.98 7.03
CA PRO A 9 1.39 5.93 6.68
C PRO A 9 2.37 6.48 5.66
N ASP A 10 3.65 6.32 5.98
CA ASP A 10 4.74 6.63 5.08
C ASP A 10 4.63 5.75 3.84
N LEU A 11 4.28 6.35 2.69
CA LEU A 11 4.33 5.69 1.38
C LEU A 11 5.70 5.01 1.13
N PRO A 12 6.85 5.60 1.52
CA PRO A 12 8.13 4.92 1.45
C PRO A 12 8.19 3.64 2.28
N LEU A 13 7.59 3.63 3.46
CA LEU A 13 7.55 2.46 4.34
C LEU A 13 6.74 1.33 3.71
N ILE A 14 5.54 1.65 3.21
CA ILE A 14 4.68 0.67 2.53
C ILE A 14 5.42 0.08 1.33
N LEU A 15 6.07 0.91 0.52
CA LEU A 15 6.83 0.45 -0.63
C LEU A 15 7.99 -0.47 -0.23
N SER A 16 8.76 -0.08 0.79
CA SER A 16 9.90 -0.88 1.28
C SER A 16 9.47 -2.24 1.84
N ILE A 17 8.38 -2.30 2.62
CA ILE A 17 7.83 -3.56 3.13
C ILE A 17 7.28 -4.40 1.97
N SER A 18 6.56 -3.77 1.05
CA SER A 18 6.04 -4.46 -0.15
C SER A 18 7.17 -5.06 -0.98
N GLU A 19 8.29 -4.36 -1.12
CA GLU A 19 9.48 -4.84 -1.83
C GLU A 19 10.13 -6.03 -1.13
N LYS A 20 10.22 -5.98 0.20
CA LYS A 20 10.75 -7.07 1.03
C LYS A 20 9.90 -8.35 0.93
N VAL A 21 8.57 -8.22 0.94
CA VAL A 21 7.64 -9.36 0.93
C VAL A 21 7.45 -9.92 -0.48
N LEU A 22 7.20 -9.07 -1.47
CA LEU A 22 6.88 -9.49 -2.84
C LEU A 22 8.13 -9.70 -3.71
N GLY A 23 9.24 -9.04 -3.37
CA GLY A 23 10.45 -8.92 -4.16
C GLY A 23 10.42 -7.73 -5.14
N ALA A 24 11.56 -7.05 -5.30
CA ALA A 24 11.74 -5.89 -6.18
C ALA A 24 11.40 -6.16 -7.67
N ARG A 25 11.46 -7.42 -8.10
CA ARG A 25 11.14 -7.83 -9.49
C ARG A 25 9.68 -8.22 -9.69
N ASN A 26 8.84 -8.11 -8.65
CA ASN A 26 7.44 -8.50 -8.76
C ASN A 26 6.64 -7.45 -9.52
N ARG A 27 6.02 -7.86 -10.63
CA ARG A 27 5.15 -6.99 -11.46
C ARG A 27 3.94 -6.41 -10.72
N PHE A 28 3.58 -6.96 -9.56
CA PHE A 28 2.49 -6.47 -8.72
C PHE A 28 2.96 -5.58 -7.57
N LEU A 29 4.27 -5.35 -7.41
CA LEU A 29 4.83 -4.52 -6.34
C LEU A 29 4.16 -3.13 -6.27
N ILE A 30 4.21 -2.38 -7.36
CA ILE A 30 3.64 -1.02 -7.41
C ILE A 30 2.11 -1.04 -7.26
N PRO A 31 1.35 -1.88 -8.01
CA PRO A 31 -0.10 -2.01 -7.79
C PRO A 31 -0.49 -2.32 -6.34
N ILE A 32 0.22 -3.24 -5.68
CA ILE A 32 -0.06 -3.64 -4.30
C ILE A 32 0.31 -2.54 -3.32
N ALA A 33 1.48 -1.91 -3.47
CA ALA A 33 1.89 -0.79 -2.64
C ALA A 33 0.88 0.37 -2.72
N ILE A 34 0.38 0.68 -3.92
CA ILE A 34 -0.69 1.67 -4.14
C ILE A 34 -1.99 1.25 -3.46
N PHE A 35 -2.40 -0.01 -3.62
CA PHE A 35 -3.62 -0.55 -3.01
C PHE A 35 -3.58 -0.48 -1.48
N ILE A 36 -2.48 -0.90 -0.87
CA ILE A 36 -2.26 -0.83 0.58
C ILE A 36 -2.20 0.62 1.04
N SER A 37 -1.52 1.49 0.30
CA SER A 37 -1.47 2.92 0.60
C SER A 37 -2.86 3.55 0.59
N HIS A 38 -3.73 3.14 -0.34
CA HIS A 38 -5.12 3.60 -0.40
C HIS A 38 -6.00 3.00 0.71
N LYS A 39 -5.75 1.75 1.12
CA LYS A 39 -6.53 1.04 2.13
C LYS A 39 -6.17 1.46 3.56
N SER A 40 -4.87 1.60 3.85
CA SER A 40 -4.33 1.83 5.20
C SER A 40 -4.14 3.32 5.55
N SER A 41 -4.50 4.23 4.64
CA SER A 41 -4.26 5.66 4.76
C SER A 41 -5.48 6.50 4.41
N ALA A 42 -5.64 7.63 5.11
CA ALA A 42 -6.51 8.73 4.66
C ALA A 42 -5.87 9.61 3.57
N LEU A 43 -4.75 9.18 2.97
CA LEU A 43 -4.09 9.91 1.88
C LEU A 43 -5.02 10.04 0.68
N LYS A 44 -5.04 11.23 0.10
CA LYS A 44 -5.81 11.48 -1.12
C LYS A 44 -5.17 10.71 -2.28
N LEU A 45 -5.99 10.21 -3.22
CA LEU A 45 -5.51 9.57 -4.46
C LEU A 45 -4.45 10.41 -5.19
N ARG A 46 -4.56 11.74 -5.12
CA ARG A 46 -3.57 12.67 -5.68
C ARG A 46 -2.21 12.58 -5.00
N GLU A 47 -2.15 12.46 -3.68
CA GLU A 47 -0.88 12.34 -2.93
C GLU A 47 -0.20 11.00 -3.26
N ILE A 48 -0.98 9.92 -3.33
CA ILE A 48 -0.50 8.60 -3.75
C ILE A 48 0.04 8.67 -5.19
N GLY A 49 -0.73 9.27 -6.10
CA GLY A 49 -0.32 9.44 -7.49
C GLY A 49 0.96 10.25 -7.64
N GLN A 50 1.11 11.35 -6.89
CA GLN A 50 2.34 12.14 -6.89
C GLN A 50 3.57 11.33 -6.47
N PHE A 51 3.45 10.52 -5.41
CA PHE A 51 4.56 9.67 -4.95
C PHE A 51 4.97 8.63 -6.00
N PHE A 52 4.00 7.96 -6.61
CA PHE A 52 4.24 6.93 -7.62
C PHE A 52 4.43 7.48 -9.05
N SER A 53 4.44 8.81 -9.23
CA SER A 53 4.46 9.47 -10.55
C SER A 53 3.33 8.99 -11.49
N LEU A 54 2.14 8.77 -10.95
CA LEU A 54 0.94 8.34 -11.66
C LEU A 54 -0.16 9.40 -11.61
N SER A 55 -0.98 9.45 -12.66
CA SER A 55 -2.24 10.19 -12.64
C SER A 55 -3.25 9.54 -11.67
N ILE A 56 -4.29 10.28 -11.27
CA ILE A 56 -5.39 9.74 -10.45
C ILE A 56 -6.02 8.50 -11.13
N SER A 57 -6.22 8.56 -12.45
CA SER A 57 -6.70 7.41 -13.21
C SER A 57 -5.73 6.23 -13.17
N GLY A 58 -4.41 6.48 -13.24
CA GLY A 58 -3.39 5.45 -13.09
C GLY A 58 -3.40 4.78 -11.71
N VAL A 59 -3.61 5.55 -10.64
CA VAL A 59 -3.79 5.03 -9.28
C VAL A 59 -5.03 4.12 -9.20
N SER A 60 -6.17 4.55 -9.75
CA SER A 60 -7.39 3.74 -9.78
C SER A 60 -7.19 2.44 -10.56
N SER A 61 -6.54 2.49 -11.73
CA SER A 61 -6.21 1.30 -12.52
C SER A 61 -5.25 0.37 -11.78
N ALA A 62 -4.26 0.90 -11.07
CA ALA A 62 -3.33 0.12 -10.26
C ALA A 62 -4.05 -0.60 -9.10
N CYS A 63 -4.95 0.09 -8.40
CA CYS A 63 -5.81 -0.51 -7.38
C CYS A 63 -6.67 -1.63 -7.94
N LEU A 64 -7.30 -1.42 -9.11
CA LEU A 64 -8.11 -2.45 -9.76
C LEU A 64 -7.26 -3.68 -10.13
N LYS A 65 -6.08 -3.45 -10.71
CA LYS A 65 -5.14 -4.52 -11.07
C LYS A 65 -4.69 -5.32 -9.85
N ALA A 66 -4.39 -4.64 -8.74
CA ALA A 66 -4.06 -5.29 -7.48
C ALA A 66 -5.24 -6.16 -7.00
N ARG A 67 -6.46 -5.60 -6.93
CA ARG A 67 -7.66 -6.35 -6.50
C ARG A 67 -7.89 -7.62 -7.32
N VAL A 68 -7.76 -7.54 -8.65
CA VAL A 68 -7.91 -8.71 -9.53
C VAL A 68 -6.82 -9.74 -9.24
N ALA A 69 -5.56 -9.32 -9.15
CA ALA A 69 -4.44 -10.22 -8.88
C ALA A 69 -4.57 -10.95 -7.53
N ILE A 70 -5.03 -10.23 -6.50
CA ILE A 70 -5.28 -10.77 -5.16
C ILE A 70 -6.40 -11.81 -5.20
N ALA A 71 -7.52 -11.48 -5.84
CA ALA A 71 -8.65 -12.39 -5.96
C ALA A 71 -8.29 -13.68 -6.72
N SER A 72 -7.29 -13.61 -7.61
CA SER A 72 -6.82 -14.75 -8.41
C SER A 72 -5.62 -15.50 -7.80
N SER A 73 -5.08 -15.07 -6.64
CA SER A 73 -3.89 -15.69 -6.05
C SER A 73 -3.90 -15.61 -4.53
N THR A 74 -4.04 -16.76 -3.89
CA THR A 74 -3.91 -16.91 -2.43
C THR A 74 -2.52 -16.51 -1.92
N THR A 75 -1.47 -16.72 -2.71
CA THR A 75 -0.11 -16.26 -2.38
C THR A 75 -0.04 -14.74 -2.27
N LEU A 76 -0.64 -14.01 -3.22
CA LEU A 76 -0.68 -12.54 -3.17
C LEU A 76 -1.58 -12.05 -2.04
N ALA A 77 -2.69 -12.74 -1.75
CA ALA A 77 -3.53 -12.42 -0.61
C ALA A 77 -2.75 -12.53 0.72
N ASN A 78 -2.07 -13.65 0.94
CA ASN A 78 -1.24 -13.86 2.13
C ASN A 78 -0.11 -12.82 2.24
N ALA A 79 0.54 -12.50 1.11
CA ALA A 79 1.59 -11.48 1.08
C ALA A 79 1.06 -10.10 1.48
N ILE A 80 -0.17 -9.75 1.11
CA ILE A 80 -0.78 -8.48 1.51
C ILE A 80 -1.10 -8.46 3.00
N GLU A 81 -1.67 -9.54 3.53
CA GLU A 81 -1.92 -9.64 4.97
C GLU A 81 -0.62 -9.47 5.78
N GLU A 82 0.49 -10.03 5.29
CA GLU A 82 1.82 -9.85 5.90
C GLU A 82 2.29 -8.39 5.82
N ILE A 83 2.16 -7.73 4.65
CA ILE A 83 2.53 -6.32 4.50
C ILE A 83 1.67 -5.43 5.41
N GLU A 84 0.36 -5.65 5.48
CA GLU A 84 -0.54 -4.88 6.34
C GLU A 84 -0.17 -5.02 7.82
N ARG A 85 0.14 -6.24 8.28
CA ARG A 85 0.63 -6.50 9.64
C ARG A 85 1.96 -5.79 9.92
N GLU A 86 2.94 -5.88 9.02
CA GLU A 86 4.24 -5.20 9.19
C GLU A 86 4.08 -3.67 9.20
N VAL A 87 3.20 -3.12 8.36
CA VAL A 87 2.90 -1.67 8.32
C VAL A 87 2.26 -1.22 9.64
N GLU A 88 1.29 -1.97 10.16
CA GLU A 88 0.64 -1.66 11.44
C GLU A 88 1.61 -1.78 12.62
N ALA A 89 2.39 -2.86 12.69
CA ALA A 89 3.38 -3.07 13.75
C ALA A 89 4.46 -1.97 13.80
N ARG A 90 4.80 -1.35 12.65
CA ARG A 90 5.76 -0.24 12.60
C ARG A 90 5.15 1.12 12.90
N LYS A 91 3.84 1.29 12.68
CA LYS A 91 3.11 2.49 13.13
C LYS A 91 3.07 2.58 14.66
N ASP A 92 2.98 1.44 15.34
CA ASP A 92 2.90 1.34 16.81
C ASP A 92 4.24 1.65 17.51
N LYS A 93 5.39 1.35 16.88
CA LYS A 93 6.73 1.59 17.45
C LYS A 93 7.24 3.03 17.42
N THR A 94 6.45 3.98 16.92
CA THR A 94 6.81 5.41 16.86
C THR A 94 5.97 6.22 17.84
N ASP A 95 5.69 5.67 19.03
CA ASP A 95 5.11 6.37 20.17
C ASP A 95 6.14 6.51 21.29
#